data_AF-V6S3X9-F1
#
_entry.id   AF-V6S3X9-F1
#
_cell.length_a   1.000
_cell.length_b   1.000
_cell.length_c   1.000
_cell.angle_alpha   90.00
_cell.angle_beta   90.00
_cell.angle_gamma   90.00
#
_symmetry.space_group_name_H-M   'P 1'
#
loop_
_entity.id
_entity.type
_entity.pdbx_description
1 polymer ?
#
loop_
_entity_poly.entity_id
_entity_poly.type
_entity_poly.pdbx_seq_one_letter_code
_entity_poly.pdbx_strand_id
1 'polypeptide(L)'
;MKIINNIDKLGTIGLFFTALFSPCCFPLFAFGASALGLGSFELFGGWTMWIFQAMVLISIVGLIISYRKHRCVYPLLIAIPSGILIFFAYYFSKSENAVYLIYSGMLGLFIATIANYYQNKVQGNCNTCISYGGKEVELKSTITCPNCGHKKEEMMPTDACQYFYECEKCKTVLKPKQGDCCVYCSYGTVKCPPIQADGDCC
;
A
#
# COMPACT_ATOMS: atom_id res chain seq x y z
N MET A 1 -15.56 -8.85 8.16
CA MET A 1 -14.64 -7.81 7.67
C MET A 1 -13.95 -7.17 8.89
N LYS A 2 -12.83 -7.72 9.37
CA LYS A 2 -12.14 -7.22 10.60
C LYS A 2 -10.61 -7.32 10.54
N ILE A 3 -10.07 -7.73 9.39
CA ILE A 3 -8.66 -8.11 9.22
C ILE A 3 -7.79 -6.92 8.78
N ILE A 4 -8.39 -5.86 8.23
CA ILE A 4 -7.67 -4.74 7.61
C ILE A 4 -6.96 -3.85 8.66
N ASN A 5 -7.59 -3.58 9.82
CA ASN A 5 -7.02 -2.70 10.86
C ASN A 5 -5.71 -3.21 11.50
N ASN A 6 -5.41 -4.51 11.40
CA ASN A 6 -4.19 -5.06 12.01
C ASN A 6 -2.96 -4.96 11.09
N ILE A 7 -3.15 -4.74 9.79
CA ILE A 7 -2.06 -4.70 8.81
C ILE A 7 -1.30 -3.36 8.89
N ASP A 8 -2.00 -2.25 9.12
CA ASP A 8 -1.37 -0.93 9.28
C ASP A 8 -0.54 -0.81 10.57
N LYS A 9 -0.94 -1.54 11.62
CA LYS A 9 -0.17 -1.70 12.88
C LYS A 9 1.10 -2.54 12.69
N LEU A 10 1.02 -3.60 11.89
CA LEU A 10 2.17 -4.43 11.53
C LEU A 10 3.20 -3.64 10.71
N GLY A 11 2.74 -2.75 9.83
CA GLY A 11 3.62 -1.86 9.06
C GLY A 11 4.40 -0.85 9.92
N THR A 12 3.75 -0.25 10.93
CA THR A 12 4.41 0.71 11.85
C THR A 12 5.41 0.03 12.78
N ILE A 13 5.06 -1.16 13.30
CA ILE A 13 5.99 -1.99 14.08
C ILE A 13 7.18 -2.42 13.21
N GLY A 14 6.94 -2.84 11.97
CA GLY A 14 7.99 -3.16 11.00
C GLY A 14 8.96 -2.00 10.77
N LEU A 15 8.45 -0.77 10.62
CA LEU A 15 9.26 0.44 10.44
C LEU A 15 10.17 0.71 11.65
N PHE A 16 9.63 0.51 12.86
CA PHE A 16 10.35 0.67 14.12
C PHE A 16 11.48 -0.36 14.26
N PHE A 17 11.19 -1.63 13.96
CA PHE A 17 12.20 -2.69 13.96
C PHE A 17 13.27 -2.48 12.87
N THR A 18 12.89 -2.03 11.67
CA THR A 18 13.87 -1.72 10.61
C THR A 18 14.79 -0.57 10.98
N ALA A 19 14.31 0.44 11.72
CA ALA A 19 15.14 1.53 12.21
C ALA A 19 16.09 1.08 13.33
N LEU A 20 15.62 0.19 14.22
CA LEU A 20 16.41 -0.36 15.33
C LEU A 20 17.56 -1.26 14.85
N PHE A 21 17.33 -2.00 13.76
CA PHE A 21 18.27 -2.99 13.22
C PHE A 21 19.00 -2.52 11.94
N SER A 22 18.85 -1.26 11.53
CA SER A 22 19.57 -0.73 10.37
C SER A 22 21.06 -0.52 10.67
N PRO A 23 21.98 -1.01 9.81
CA PRO A 23 23.42 -0.77 9.88
C PRO A 23 23.85 0.70 10.07
N CYS A 24 23.06 1.68 9.60
CA CYS A 24 23.40 3.11 9.74
C CYS A 24 23.07 3.71 11.12
N CYS A 25 22.16 3.11 11.88
CA CYS A 25 21.77 3.53 13.23
C CYS A 25 22.40 2.65 14.31
N PHE A 26 22.96 1.51 13.88
CA PHE A 26 23.60 0.51 14.71
C PHE A 26 24.69 1.07 15.63
N PRO A 27 25.60 1.97 15.17
CA PRO A 27 26.61 2.56 16.05
C PRO A 27 26.01 3.40 17.18
N LEU A 28 24.91 4.11 16.92
CA LEU A 28 24.22 4.95 17.91
C LEU A 28 23.48 4.10 18.94
N PHE A 29 22.83 3.02 18.49
CA PHE A 29 22.19 2.05 19.37
C PHE A 29 23.21 1.25 20.20
N ALA A 30 24.33 0.86 19.59
CA ALA A 30 25.45 0.24 20.30
C ALA A 30 26.04 1.17 21.36
N PHE A 31 26.14 2.48 21.08
CA PHE A 31 26.54 3.50 22.06
C PHE A 31 25.54 3.60 23.23
N GLY A 32 24.24 3.61 22.94
CA GLY A 32 23.18 3.63 23.95
C GLY A 32 23.14 2.35 24.80
N ALA A 33 23.26 1.18 24.17
CA ALA A 33 23.32 -0.11 24.87
C ALA A 33 24.60 -0.23 25.73
N SER A 34 25.73 0.27 25.23
CA SER A 34 26.99 0.35 26.00
C SER A 34 26.87 1.28 27.21
N ALA A 35 26.18 2.42 27.05
CA ALA A 35 25.90 3.35 28.16
C ALA A 35 24.97 2.73 29.24
N LEU A 36 24.14 1.76 28.85
CA LEU A 36 23.32 0.96 29.78
C LEU A 36 24.05 -0.28 30.32
N GLY A 37 25.35 -0.44 30.05
CA GLY A 37 26.17 -1.54 30.57
C GLY A 37 26.00 -2.88 29.83
N LEU A 38 25.32 -2.89 28.68
CA LEU A 38 25.14 -4.08 27.83
C LEU A 38 26.31 -4.27 26.82
N GLY A 39 27.45 -3.63 27.07
CA GLY A 39 28.60 -3.59 26.15
C GLY A 39 29.35 -4.91 25.94
N SER A 40 28.94 -5.99 26.61
CA SER A 40 29.52 -7.34 26.47
C SER A 40 28.66 -8.30 25.66
N PHE A 41 27.51 -7.87 25.14
CA PHE A 41 26.80 -8.69 24.17
C PHE A 41 27.57 -8.66 22.85
N GLU A 42 28.20 -9.78 22.50
CA GLU A 42 28.47 -10.19 21.12
C GLU A 42 27.12 -10.37 20.37
N LEU A 43 26.25 -9.35 20.39
CA LEU A 43 24.97 -9.32 19.68
C LEU A 43 25.18 -9.44 18.15
N PHE A 44 26.45 -9.41 17.70
CA PHE A 44 26.98 -9.62 16.36
C PHE A 44 27.80 -10.90 16.21
N GLY A 45 27.43 -12.00 16.87
CA GLY A 45 27.85 -13.32 16.39
C GLY A 45 27.47 -13.52 14.91
N GLY A 46 28.01 -14.56 14.26
CA GLY A 46 27.79 -14.84 12.82
C GLY A 46 26.32 -14.98 12.37
N TRP A 47 25.38 -14.96 13.31
CA TRP A 47 23.93 -15.04 13.10
C TRP A 47 23.32 -13.73 12.58
N THR A 48 23.94 -12.57 12.85
CA THR A 48 23.38 -11.27 12.42
C THR A 48 23.28 -11.11 10.91
N MET A 49 24.17 -11.77 10.18
CA MET A 49 24.12 -11.79 8.72
C MET A 49 22.88 -12.54 8.19
N TRP A 50 22.51 -13.64 8.85
CA TRP A 50 21.29 -14.39 8.52
C TRP A 50 20.04 -13.57 8.80
N ILE A 51 20.03 -12.83 9.92
CA ILE A 51 18.93 -11.93 10.28
C ILE A 51 18.79 -10.81 9.24
N PHE A 52 19.90 -10.17 8.85
CA PHE A 52 19.89 -9.12 7.84
C PHE A 52 19.37 -9.62 6.49
N GLN A 53 19.82 -10.80 6.04
CA GLN A 53 19.31 -11.41 4.81
C GLN A 53 17.82 -11.75 4.89
N ALA A 54 17.35 -12.25 6.04
CA ALA A 54 15.92 -12.51 6.26
C ALA A 54 15.09 -11.23 6.17
N MET A 55 15.55 -10.11 6.72
CA MET A 55 14.87 -8.82 6.61
C MET A 55 14.81 -8.30 5.17
N VAL A 56 15.90 -8.46 4.40
CA VAL A 56 15.93 -8.12 2.97
C VAL A 56 14.91 -8.95 2.19
N LEU A 57 14.84 -10.27 2.46
CA LEU A 57 13.86 -11.15 1.83
C LEU A 57 12.42 -10.76 2.20
N ILE A 58 12.14 -10.51 3.48
CA ILE A 58 10.81 -10.06 3.94
C ILE A 58 10.42 -8.75 3.25
N SER A 59 11.35 -7.81 3.09
CA SER A 59 11.11 -6.55 2.39
C SER A 59 10.76 -6.77 0.91
N ILE A 60 11.51 -7.62 0.20
CA ILE A 60 11.24 -7.96 -1.21
C ILE A 60 9.89 -8.67 -1.33
N VAL A 61 9.57 -9.61 -0.44
CA VAL A 61 8.25 -10.28 -0.40
C VAL A 61 7.13 -9.28 -0.16
N GLY A 62 7.31 -8.32 0.75
CA GLY A 62 6.36 -7.23 0.98
C GLY A 62 6.11 -6.39 -0.28
N LEU A 63 7.17 -6.06 -1.03
CA LEU A 63 7.07 -5.36 -2.31
C LEU A 63 6.42 -6.21 -3.40
N ILE A 64 6.65 -7.53 -3.44
CA ILE A 64 5.95 -8.45 -4.36
C ILE A 64 4.44 -8.50 -4.04
N ILE A 65 4.06 -8.58 -2.76
CA ILE A 65 2.65 -8.54 -2.35
C ILE A 65 2.02 -7.20 -2.75
N SER A 66 2.75 -6.09 -2.54
CA SER A 66 2.32 -4.75 -2.97
C SER A 66 2.12 -4.67 -4.49
N TYR A 67 3.03 -5.26 -5.28
CA TYR A 67 2.90 -5.37 -6.74
C TYR A 67 1.66 -6.17 -7.17
N ARG A 68 1.38 -7.31 -6.52
CA ARG A 68 0.19 -8.10 -6.84
C ARG A 68 -1.11 -7.35 -6.60
N LYS A 69 -1.11 -6.37 -5.68
CA LYS A 69 -2.28 -5.57 -5.33
C LYS A 69 -2.47 -4.35 -6.24
N HIS A 70 -1.40 -3.62 -6.56
CA HIS A 70 -1.48 -2.33 -7.29
C HIS A 70 -0.87 -2.35 -8.71
N ARG A 71 -0.38 -3.51 -9.18
CA ARG A 71 0.19 -3.75 -10.53
C ARG A 71 1.34 -2.80 -10.95
N CYS A 72 2.00 -2.13 -10.01
CA CYS A 72 3.09 -1.18 -10.28
C CYS A 72 4.47 -1.83 -10.22
N VAL A 73 5.16 -1.93 -11.36
CA VAL A 73 6.42 -2.68 -11.50
C VAL A 73 7.67 -1.94 -11.01
N TYR A 74 7.66 -0.61 -10.99
CA TYR A 74 8.85 0.22 -10.75
C TYR A 74 9.59 -0.04 -9.42
N PRO A 75 8.94 -0.07 -8.24
CA PRO A 75 9.64 -0.32 -6.99
C PRO A 75 10.22 -1.74 -6.92
N LEU A 76 9.57 -2.70 -7.57
CA LEU A 76 10.06 -4.09 -7.64
C LEU A 76 11.32 -4.19 -8.51
N LEU A 77 11.38 -3.47 -9.63
CA LEU A 77 12.53 -3.41 -10.53
C LEU A 77 13.78 -2.81 -9.85
N ILE A 78 13.62 -2.01 -8.81
CA ILE A 78 14.73 -1.47 -8.01
C ILE A 78 15.10 -2.46 -6.90
N ALA A 79 14.11 -3.01 -6.18
CA ALA A 79 14.36 -3.85 -5.01
C ALA A 79 15.03 -5.19 -5.32
N ILE A 80 14.63 -5.86 -6.42
CA ILE A 80 15.20 -7.15 -6.82
C ILE A 80 16.71 -7.05 -7.10
N PRO A 81 17.19 -6.15 -7.98
CA PRO A 81 18.64 -6.03 -8.22
C PRO A 81 19.40 -5.56 -6.97
N SER A 82 18.80 -4.70 -6.13
CA SER A 82 19.41 -4.32 -4.84
C SER A 82 19.60 -5.52 -3.89
N GLY A 83 18.60 -6.41 -3.80
CA GLY A 83 18.70 -7.64 -3.00
C GLY A 83 19.74 -8.61 -3.55
N ILE A 84 19.81 -8.78 -4.88
CA ILE A 84 20.83 -9.60 -5.54
C ILE A 84 22.23 -9.04 -5.27
N LEU A 85 22.40 -7.71 -5.32
CA LEU A 85 23.67 -7.06 -5.07
C LEU A 85 24.14 -7.26 -3.63
N ILE A 86 23.24 -7.16 -2.64
CA ILE A 86 23.54 -7.47 -1.23
C ILE A 86 23.95 -8.94 -1.06
N PHE A 87 23.21 -9.87 -1.67
CA PHE A 87 23.51 -11.30 -1.59
C PHE A 87 24.88 -11.62 -2.21
N PHE A 88 25.16 -11.06 -3.39
CA PHE A 88 26.42 -11.24 -4.09
C PHE A 88 27.60 -10.64 -3.32
N ALA A 89 27.45 -9.41 -2.81
CA ALA A 89 28.48 -8.75 -2.01
C ALA A 89 28.86 -9.58 -0.78
N TYR A 90 27.91 -10.25 -0.16
CA TYR A 90 28.18 -11.08 1.01
C TYR A 90 28.86 -12.42 0.69
N TYR A 91 28.33 -13.18 -0.27
CA TYR A 91 28.82 -14.54 -0.53
C TYR A 91 30.08 -14.58 -1.42
N PHE A 92 30.22 -13.63 -2.34
CA PHE A 92 31.27 -13.67 -3.36
C PHE A 92 32.35 -12.62 -3.15
N SER A 93 32.05 -11.48 -2.53
CA SER A 93 33.02 -10.38 -2.39
C SER A 93 33.75 -10.47 -1.05
N LYS A 94 34.92 -11.12 -1.04
CA LYS A 94 35.84 -11.15 0.11
C LYS A 94 36.72 -9.88 0.22
N SER A 95 36.41 -8.86 -0.58
CA SER A 95 37.18 -7.62 -0.75
C SER A 95 36.69 -6.51 0.19
N GLU A 96 37.57 -5.57 0.57
CA GLU A 96 37.22 -4.36 1.34
C GLU A 96 36.07 -3.55 0.71
N ASN A 97 35.87 -3.66 -0.61
CA ASN A 97 34.78 -3.00 -1.34
C ASN A 97 33.39 -3.63 -1.10
N ALA A 98 33.31 -4.82 -0.49
CA ALA A 98 32.05 -5.51 -0.22
C ALA A 98 31.11 -4.69 0.67
N VAL A 99 31.67 -3.93 1.60
CA VAL A 99 30.92 -3.06 2.51
C VAL A 99 30.19 -1.95 1.74
N TYR A 100 30.87 -1.31 0.78
CA TYR A 100 30.26 -0.27 -0.06
C TYR A 100 29.14 -0.81 -0.96
N LEU A 101 29.28 -2.05 -1.45
CA LEU A 101 28.23 -2.72 -2.23
C LEU A 101 27.00 -3.02 -1.37
N ILE A 102 27.18 -3.50 -0.14
CA ILE A 102 26.05 -3.74 0.76
C ILE A 102 25.30 -2.42 1.02
N TYR A 103 26.03 -1.32 1.28
CA TYR A 103 25.40 -0.02 1.49
C TYR A 103 24.67 0.51 0.25
N SER A 104 25.22 0.34 -0.95
CA SER A 104 24.53 0.76 -2.18
C SER A 104 23.25 -0.05 -2.43
N GLY A 105 23.28 -1.35 -2.14
CA GLY A 105 22.08 -2.19 -2.19
C GLY A 105 21.02 -1.79 -1.15
N MET A 106 21.43 -1.46 0.07
CA MET A 106 20.49 -0.99 1.10
C MET A 106 19.85 0.36 0.72
N LEU A 107 20.64 1.27 0.18
CA LEU A 107 20.16 2.56 -0.32
C LEU A 107 19.12 2.32 -1.44
N GLY A 108 19.40 1.39 -2.35
CA GLY A 108 18.45 0.97 -3.38
C GLY A 108 17.13 0.42 -2.82
N LEU A 109 17.18 -0.45 -1.80
CA LEU A 109 15.97 -0.95 -1.12
C LEU A 109 15.19 0.18 -0.41
N PHE A 110 15.90 1.14 0.19
CA PHE A 110 15.27 2.30 0.82
C PHE A 110 14.57 3.19 -0.22
N ILE A 111 15.23 3.49 -1.35
CA ILE A 111 14.61 4.20 -2.48
C ILE A 111 13.40 3.43 -3.01
N ALA A 112 13.51 2.12 -3.19
CA ALA A 112 12.39 1.28 -3.65
C ALA A 112 11.20 1.35 -2.68
N THR A 113 11.46 1.32 -1.38
CA THR A 113 10.42 1.42 -0.33
C THR A 113 9.79 2.81 -0.32
N ILE A 114 10.60 3.87 -0.44
CA ILE A 114 10.11 5.25 -0.58
C ILE A 114 9.26 5.40 -1.84
N ALA A 115 9.73 4.89 -2.98
CA ALA A 115 8.98 4.91 -4.23
C ALA A 115 7.67 4.13 -4.10
N ASN A 116 7.68 2.98 -3.44
CA ASN A 116 6.46 2.21 -3.14
C ASN A 116 5.51 2.98 -2.20
N TYR A 117 6.02 3.64 -1.17
CA TYR A 117 5.24 4.47 -0.26
C TYR A 117 4.64 5.68 -0.97
N TYR A 118 5.42 6.43 -1.74
CA TYR A 118 4.93 7.54 -2.53
C TYR A 118 3.97 7.08 -3.61
N GLN A 119 4.22 5.97 -4.31
CA GLN A 119 3.26 5.42 -5.26
C GLN A 119 1.98 4.98 -4.55
N ASN A 120 2.04 4.29 -3.42
CA ASN A 120 0.85 3.91 -2.66
C ASN A 120 0.10 5.13 -2.08
N LYS A 121 0.80 6.22 -1.77
CA LYS A 121 0.21 7.48 -1.30
C LYS A 121 -0.33 8.35 -2.43
N VAL A 122 0.34 8.39 -3.58
CA VAL A 122 -0.02 9.15 -4.79
C VAL A 122 -1.08 8.40 -5.60
N GLN A 123 -1.06 7.06 -5.63
CA GLN A 123 -2.17 6.21 -6.06
C GLN A 123 -3.21 6.00 -4.96
N GLY A 124 -2.90 6.42 -3.73
CA GLY A 124 -3.90 6.86 -2.75
C GLY A 124 -4.68 8.10 -3.22
N ASN A 125 -4.33 8.66 -4.38
CA ASN A 125 -5.11 9.63 -5.14
C ASN A 125 -5.84 9.00 -6.36
N CYS A 126 -5.87 7.66 -6.51
CA CYS A 126 -6.95 6.98 -7.24
C CYS A 126 -8.16 7.01 -6.29
N ASN A 127 -8.76 8.18 -6.14
CA ASN A 127 -9.90 8.44 -5.24
C ASN A 127 -11.19 7.76 -5.69
N THR A 128 -11.09 6.73 -6.51
CA THR A 128 -12.22 6.06 -7.11
C THR A 128 -12.12 4.55 -7.13
N CYS A 129 -10.94 3.96 -6.95
CA CYS A 129 -10.62 2.62 -7.43
C CYS A 129 -10.55 1.62 -6.26
N ILE A 130 -11.69 1.27 -5.64
CA ILE A 130 -11.73 0.15 -4.68
C ILE A 130 -11.75 -1.15 -5.48
N SER A 131 -11.20 -2.24 -4.94
CA SER A 131 -11.39 -3.58 -5.51
C SER A 131 -12.70 -4.17 -5.00
N TYR A 132 -13.75 -4.17 -5.83
CA TYR A 132 -15.03 -4.84 -5.55
C TYR A 132 -15.04 -6.16 -6.30
N GLY A 133 -15.16 -7.29 -5.59
CA GLY A 133 -15.14 -8.62 -6.21
C GLY A 133 -13.88 -8.98 -7.01
N GLY A 134 -12.74 -8.31 -6.76
CA GLY A 134 -11.49 -8.55 -7.49
C GLY A 134 -11.32 -7.74 -8.78
N LYS A 135 -12.22 -6.80 -9.07
CA LYS A 135 -12.13 -5.87 -10.21
C LYS A 135 -12.04 -4.41 -9.74
N GLU A 136 -11.42 -3.59 -10.56
CA GLU A 136 -11.27 -2.15 -10.32
C GLU A 136 -12.58 -1.44 -10.67
N VAL A 137 -13.18 -0.74 -9.69
CA VAL A 137 -14.48 -0.06 -9.83
C VAL A 137 -14.32 1.43 -9.55
N GLU A 138 -15.09 2.31 -10.19
CA GLU A 138 -15.02 3.77 -10.00
C GLU A 138 -16.20 4.25 -9.12
N LEU A 139 -15.91 4.72 -7.90
CA LEU A 139 -16.96 5.11 -6.94
C LEU A 139 -17.41 6.57 -7.03
N LYS A 140 -16.63 7.44 -7.66
CA LYS A 140 -16.97 8.86 -7.72
C LYS A 140 -17.94 9.06 -8.88
N SER A 141 -19.13 9.52 -8.56
CA SER A 141 -20.17 9.77 -9.56
C SER A 141 -20.83 11.10 -9.32
N THR A 142 -21.08 11.82 -10.41
CA THR A 142 -21.91 13.01 -10.36
C THR A 142 -23.36 12.62 -10.54
N ILE A 143 -24.18 12.78 -9.50
CA ILE A 143 -25.63 12.58 -9.59
C ILE A 143 -26.30 13.85 -10.10
N THR A 144 -27.12 13.70 -11.14
CA THR A 144 -27.87 14.82 -11.74
C THR A 144 -29.35 14.69 -11.39
N CYS A 145 -29.90 15.69 -10.68
CA CYS A 145 -31.31 15.70 -10.34
C CYS A 145 -32.17 15.98 -11.58
N PRO A 146 -33.13 15.11 -11.95
CA PRO A 146 -34.01 15.34 -13.09
C PRO A 146 -35.03 16.46 -12.85
N ASN A 147 -35.32 16.81 -11.60
CA ASN A 147 -36.33 17.82 -11.26
C ASN A 147 -35.80 19.26 -11.38
N CYS A 148 -34.54 19.51 -10.99
CA CYS A 148 -33.97 20.86 -10.92
C CYS A 148 -32.63 21.03 -11.68
N GLY A 149 -32.12 19.97 -12.30
CA GLY A 149 -30.85 19.97 -13.03
C GLY A 149 -29.59 20.10 -12.17
N HIS A 150 -29.72 20.09 -10.84
CA HIS A 150 -28.58 20.19 -9.93
C HIS A 150 -27.68 18.96 -10.07
N LYS A 151 -26.37 19.20 -10.18
CA LYS A 151 -25.34 18.17 -10.25
C LYS A 151 -24.54 18.21 -8.97
N LYS A 152 -24.37 17.05 -8.36
CA LYS A 152 -23.52 16.90 -7.18
C LYS A 152 -22.59 15.71 -7.35
N GLU A 153 -21.33 15.95 -7.08
CA GLU A 153 -20.31 14.91 -7.08
C GLU A 153 -20.29 14.24 -5.70
N GLU A 154 -20.48 12.92 -5.68
CA GLU A 154 -20.49 12.12 -4.45
C GLU A 154 -19.73 10.80 -4.64
N MET A 155 -19.26 10.24 -3.53
CA MET A 155 -18.74 8.87 -3.52
C MET A 155 -19.87 7.89 -3.27
N MET A 156 -20.03 6.91 -4.17
CA MET A 156 -21.00 5.84 -4.03
C MET A 156 -20.67 4.97 -2.81
N PRO A 157 -21.67 4.60 -2.01
CA PRO A 157 -21.49 3.62 -0.95
C PRO A 157 -21.18 2.24 -1.55
N THR A 158 -20.26 1.51 -0.91
CA THR A 158 -19.92 0.12 -1.27
C THR A 158 -20.59 -0.93 -0.38
N ASP A 159 -21.11 -0.49 0.77
CA ASP A 159 -21.71 -1.38 1.78
C ASP A 159 -23.19 -1.71 1.48
N ALA A 160 -23.87 -0.88 0.67
CA ALA A 160 -25.27 -1.07 0.30
C ALA A 160 -25.67 -0.28 -0.96
N CYS A 161 -26.75 -0.69 -1.60
CA CYS A 161 -27.29 0.01 -2.75
C CYS A 161 -28.17 1.21 -2.36
N GLN A 162 -27.83 2.38 -2.90
CA GLN A 162 -28.58 3.61 -2.66
C GLN A 162 -29.85 3.63 -3.53
N TYR A 163 -30.98 3.20 -2.98
CA TYR A 163 -32.27 3.21 -3.70
C TYR A 163 -32.98 4.57 -3.63
N PHE A 164 -32.79 5.32 -2.53
CA PHE A 164 -33.40 6.62 -2.33
C PHE A 164 -32.33 7.69 -2.25
N TYR A 165 -32.49 8.81 -2.96
CA TYR A 165 -31.56 9.93 -2.88
C TYR A 165 -32.32 11.24 -2.74
N GLU A 166 -32.06 11.99 -1.67
CA GLU A 166 -32.63 13.32 -1.50
C GLU A 166 -31.73 14.36 -2.17
N CYS A 167 -32.27 15.10 -3.14
CA CYS A 167 -31.52 16.18 -3.78
C CYS A 167 -31.33 17.35 -2.80
N GLU A 168 -30.09 17.78 -2.56
CA GLU A 168 -29.79 18.88 -1.63
C GLU A 168 -30.44 20.22 -2.01
N LYS A 169 -30.64 20.48 -3.32
CA LYS A 169 -31.18 21.76 -3.79
C LYS A 169 -32.71 21.83 -3.68
N CYS A 170 -33.41 20.79 -4.11
CA CYS A 170 -34.88 20.79 -4.20
C CYS A 170 -35.57 19.87 -3.19
N LYS A 171 -34.79 19.14 -2.36
CA LYS A 171 -35.25 18.18 -1.34
C LYS A 171 -36.19 17.09 -1.87
N THR A 172 -36.20 16.89 -3.18
CA THR A 172 -36.99 15.83 -3.80
C THR A 172 -36.26 14.51 -3.62
N VAL A 173 -36.97 13.48 -3.16
CA VAL A 173 -36.44 12.11 -3.06
C VAL A 173 -36.57 11.42 -4.41
N LEU A 174 -35.43 11.12 -5.02
CA LEU A 174 -35.30 10.38 -6.26
C LEU A 174 -35.34 8.88 -5.99
N LYS A 175 -35.94 8.13 -6.91
CA LYS A 175 -35.96 6.66 -6.97
C LYS A 175 -35.42 6.23 -8.34
N PRO A 176 -34.76 5.07 -8.46
CA PRO A 176 -34.28 4.58 -9.75
C PRO A 176 -35.43 4.45 -10.77
N LYS A 177 -35.05 4.56 -12.05
CA LYS A 177 -35.95 4.30 -13.18
C LYS A 177 -36.25 2.81 -13.27
N GLN A 178 -37.38 2.48 -13.91
CA GLN A 178 -37.76 1.09 -14.12
C GLN A 178 -36.69 0.36 -14.93
N GLY A 179 -36.15 -0.73 -14.38
CA GLY A 179 -35.06 -1.51 -14.98
C GLY A 179 -33.65 -1.19 -14.44
N ASP A 180 -33.47 -0.13 -13.66
CA ASP A 180 -32.21 0.19 -12.99
C ASP A 180 -32.24 -0.21 -11.51
N CYS A 181 -31.10 -0.62 -10.96
CA CYS A 181 -31.01 -1.11 -9.58
C CYS A 181 -30.84 -0.04 -8.49
N CYS A 182 -30.30 1.15 -8.83
CA CYS A 182 -30.05 2.21 -7.85
C CYS A 182 -30.04 3.60 -8.50
N VAL A 183 -30.08 4.65 -7.69
CA VAL A 183 -30.13 6.04 -8.15
C VAL A 183 -28.93 6.43 -9.03
N TYR A 184 -27.75 5.87 -8.77
CA TYR A 184 -26.55 6.13 -9.56
C TYR A 184 -26.63 5.48 -10.95
N CYS A 185 -27.26 4.31 -11.09
CA CYS A 185 -27.48 3.70 -12.40
C CYS A 185 -28.42 4.52 -13.28
N SER A 186 -29.40 5.20 -12.68
CA SER A 186 -30.41 6.00 -13.40
C SER A 186 -30.00 7.45 -13.66
N TYR A 187 -29.28 8.07 -12.72
CA TYR A 187 -29.02 9.52 -12.70
C TYR A 187 -27.55 9.88 -12.47
N GLY A 188 -26.68 8.90 -12.25
CA GLY A 188 -25.24 9.07 -12.10
C GLY A 188 -24.50 9.09 -13.44
N THR A 189 -23.30 9.69 -13.45
CA THR A 189 -22.37 9.61 -14.59
C THR A 189 -21.73 8.24 -14.70
N VAL A 190 -21.59 7.54 -13.58
CA VAL A 190 -20.89 6.27 -13.45
C VAL A 190 -21.87 5.24 -12.86
N LYS A 191 -21.80 3.98 -13.33
CA LYS A 191 -22.69 2.89 -12.87
C LYS A 191 -22.28 2.35 -11.50
N CYS A 192 -23.20 1.66 -10.82
CA CYS A 192 -22.95 1.15 -9.47
C CYS A 192 -21.84 0.08 -9.43
N PRO A 193 -21.20 -0.15 -8.27
CA PRO A 193 -20.06 -1.07 -8.16
C PRO A 193 -20.33 -2.51 -8.63
N PRO A 194 -21.50 -3.13 -8.34
CA PRO A 194 -21.80 -4.47 -8.84
C PRO A 194 -21.81 -4.56 -10.37
N ILE A 195 -22.41 -3.58 -11.05
CA ILE A 195 -22.47 -3.55 -12.53
C ILE A 195 -21.09 -3.35 -13.14
N GLN A 196 -20.25 -2.49 -12.54
CA GLN A 196 -18.87 -2.29 -13.00
C GLN A 196 -17.99 -3.54 -12.82
N ALA A 197 -18.31 -4.38 -11.83
CA ALA A 197 -17.60 -5.63 -11.58
C ALA A 197 -18.15 -6.82 -12.41
N ASP A 198 -19.03 -6.58 -13.39
CA ASP A 198 -19.81 -7.60 -14.12
C ASP A 198 -20.57 -8.56 -13.18
N GLY A 199 -20.99 -8.07 -12.01
CA GLY A 199 -21.90 -8.76 -11.12
C GLY A 199 -23.36 -8.42 -11.45
N ASP A 200 -24.27 -9.17 -10.86
CA ASP A 200 -25.68 -8.82 -10.90
C ASP A 200 -25.95 -7.56 -10.09
N CYS A 201 -27.02 -6.86 -10.46
CA CYS A 201 -27.63 -5.85 -9.60
C CYS A 201 -27.89 -6.45 -8.22
N CYS A 202 -27.69 -5.65 -7.18
CA CYS A 202 -28.16 -5.95 -5.83
C CYS A 202 -29.57 -6.58 -5.84
#